data_AF-A0A917CHF5-F1
#
_entry.id   AF-A0A917CHF5-F1
#
_cell.length_a   1.000
_cell.length_b   1.000
_cell.length_c   1.000
_cell.angle_alpha   90.00
_cell.angle_beta   90.00
_cell.angle_gamma   90.00
#
_symmetry.space_group_name_H-M   'P 1'
#
loop_
_entity.id
_entity.type
_entity.pdbx_description
1 polymer ?
#
loop_
_entity_poly.entity_id
_entity_poly.type
_entity_poly.pdbx_seq_one_letter_code
_entity_poly.pdbx_strand_id
1 'polypeptide(L)'
;MRGVRYKKCNECFENKKEEIDFYKSGRGYEFICKSCRISAAINNKKNNKERYARYSANRNALIKALPRYDHRKATFDSYRYFNYKCALTNTRGDLVDDHFIAIATGHGGTIRGNIIPLLSAINFSKNDADPFTWFETNRQRFELDDSRWNALISYLADQNGLTLDEYRQFVDWCYANQRSIDDIRADNERYGYVVSSLELWREATGMSFPLRIDFRQKRRNARDRRNHFVGIHEMV
;
A
#
# COMPACT_ATOMS: atom_id res chain seq x y z
N MET A 1 -22.80 -24.41 31.88
CA MET A 1 -22.93 -23.13 31.14
C MET A 1 -21.95 -22.14 31.73
N ARG A 2 -21.05 -21.52 30.95
CA ARG A 2 -20.21 -20.43 31.46
C ARG A 2 -21.12 -19.21 31.68
N GLY A 3 -21.14 -18.68 32.90
CA GLY A 3 -21.95 -17.49 33.23
C GLY A 3 -21.51 -16.28 32.40
N VAL A 4 -22.48 -15.43 32.02
CA VAL A 4 -22.19 -14.16 31.36
C VAL A 4 -21.43 -13.26 32.34
N ARG A 5 -20.24 -12.81 31.94
CA ARG A 5 -19.43 -11.89 32.75
C ARG A 5 -19.72 -10.44 32.40
N TYR A 6 -19.79 -9.62 33.43
CA TYR A 6 -19.99 -8.18 33.33
C TYR A 6 -18.75 -7.44 33.81
N LYS A 7 -18.44 -6.32 33.16
CA LYS A 7 -17.33 -5.44 33.51
C LYS A 7 -17.77 -3.99 33.44
N LYS A 8 -17.29 -3.18 34.39
CA LYS A 8 -17.51 -1.74 34.42
C LYS A 8 -16.56 -1.05 33.43
N CYS A 9 -17.09 -0.20 32.56
CA CYS A 9 -16.29 0.64 31.67
C CYS A 9 -15.63 1.79 32.45
N ASN A 10 -14.35 2.10 32.17
CA ASN A 10 -13.66 3.21 32.83
C ASN A 10 -14.05 4.61 32.32
N GLU A 11 -14.74 4.70 31.17
CA GLU A 11 -15.15 5.98 30.58
C GLU A 11 -16.62 6.32 30.87
N CYS A 12 -17.55 5.42 30.53
CA CYS A 12 -18.98 5.65 30.82
C CYS A 12 -19.44 5.12 32.17
N PHE A 13 -18.59 4.41 32.91
CA PHE A 13 -18.90 3.83 34.22
C PHE A 13 -20.08 2.83 34.26
N GLU A 14 -20.61 2.41 33.11
CA GLU A 14 -21.67 1.40 33.00
C GLU A 14 -21.12 -0.03 33.11
N ASN A 15 -21.89 -0.93 33.73
CA ASN A 15 -21.63 -2.38 33.69
C ASN A 15 -22.14 -2.96 32.38
N LYS A 16 -21.25 -3.58 31.60
CA LYS A 16 -21.53 -4.10 30.26
C LYS A 16 -21.03 -5.53 30.12
N LYS A 17 -21.55 -6.29 29.14
CA LYS A 17 -21.17 -7.70 28.94
C LYS A 17 -19.77 -7.76 28.35
N GLU A 18 -18.84 -8.43 29.03
CA GLU A 18 -17.42 -8.45 28.66
C GLU A 18 -17.19 -8.83 27.19
N GLU A 19 -17.78 -9.95 26.77
CA GLU A 19 -17.51 -10.55 25.46
C GLU A 19 -18.11 -9.77 24.29
N ILE A 20 -19.16 -8.98 24.57
CA ILE A 20 -19.92 -8.22 23.57
C ILE A 20 -19.40 -6.78 23.51
N ASP A 21 -19.24 -6.14 24.66
CA ASP A 21 -19.07 -4.70 24.77
C ASP A 21 -17.62 -4.25 24.91
N PHE A 22 -16.65 -5.16 25.09
CA PHE A 22 -15.23 -4.82 25.23
C PHE A 22 -14.37 -5.53 24.19
N TYR A 23 -13.26 -4.89 23.80
CA TYR A 23 -12.26 -5.54 22.95
C TYR A 23 -11.46 -6.56 23.76
N LYS A 24 -11.17 -7.72 23.15
CA LYS A 24 -10.31 -8.74 23.75
C LYS A 24 -8.86 -8.47 23.35
N SER A 25 -7.99 -8.40 24.35
CA SER A 25 -6.54 -8.26 24.19
C SER A 25 -5.81 -9.49 24.73
N GLY A 26 -4.49 -9.57 24.53
CA GLY A 26 -3.65 -10.62 25.12
C GLY A 26 -3.65 -10.66 26.66
N ARG A 27 -4.09 -9.57 27.33
CA ARG A 27 -4.22 -9.47 28.79
C ARG A 27 -5.67 -9.58 29.29
N GLY A 28 -6.59 -10.06 28.44
CA GLY A 28 -8.03 -10.10 28.73
C GLY A 28 -8.80 -8.95 28.07
N TYR A 29 -10.01 -8.67 28.57
CA TYR A 29 -10.83 -7.59 28.02
C TYR A 29 -10.32 -6.21 28.42
N GLU A 30 -10.36 -5.25 27.49
CA GLU A 30 -10.00 -3.85 27.75
C GLU A 30 -10.86 -3.22 28.86
N PHE A 31 -10.41 -2.07 29.38
CA PHE A 31 -11.15 -1.32 30.40
C PHE A 31 -12.18 -0.34 29.84
N ILE A 32 -12.08 -0.01 28.55
CA ILE A 32 -12.98 0.91 27.87
C ILE A 32 -13.87 0.11 26.92
N CYS A 33 -15.18 0.33 27.00
CA CYS A 33 -16.12 -0.35 26.12
C CYS A 33 -16.01 0.13 24.67
N LYS A 34 -16.45 -0.71 23.73
CA LYS A 34 -16.42 -0.45 22.29
C LYS A 34 -17.09 0.87 21.92
N SER A 35 -18.26 1.16 22.49
CA SER A 35 -19.00 2.40 22.22
C SER A 35 -18.23 3.65 22.65
N CYS A 36 -17.60 3.64 23.83
CA CYS A 36 -16.76 4.76 24.29
C CYS A 36 -15.54 4.97 23.40
N ARG A 37 -14.85 3.89 22.97
CA ARG A 37 -13.73 3.97 22.02
C ARG A 37 -14.18 4.59 20.69
N ILE A 38 -15.32 4.15 20.16
CA ILE A 38 -15.90 4.67 18.91
C ILE A 38 -16.22 6.17 19.07
N SER A 39 -16.92 6.56 20.14
CA SER A 39 -17.24 7.97 20.42
C SER A 39 -15.98 8.82 20.56
N ALA A 40 -14.95 8.33 21.25
CA ALA A 40 -13.67 9.02 21.37
C ALA A 40 -12.98 9.20 20.01
N ALA A 41 -12.99 8.18 19.14
CA ALA A 41 -12.43 8.28 17.79
C ALA A 41 -13.20 9.29 16.92
N ILE A 42 -14.54 9.28 16.98
CA ILE A 42 -15.40 10.26 16.28
C ILE A 42 -15.11 11.68 16.77
N ASN A 43 -15.04 11.88 18.09
CA ASN A 43 -14.73 13.18 18.68
C ASN A 43 -13.32 13.64 18.34
N ASN A 44 -12.33 12.74 18.33
CA ASN A 44 -10.98 13.06 17.89
C ASN A 44 -10.99 13.56 16.44
N LYS A 45 -11.70 12.87 15.54
CA LYS A 45 -11.84 13.32 14.14
C LYS A 45 -12.56 14.65 14.01
N LYS A 46 -13.61 14.89 14.80
CA LYS A 46 -14.37 16.15 14.81
C LYS A 46 -13.57 17.33 15.37
N ASN A 47 -12.75 17.10 16.37
CA ASN A 47 -11.96 18.15 17.03
C ASN A 47 -10.63 18.41 16.32
N ASN A 48 -10.13 17.44 15.54
CA ASN A 48 -8.89 17.55 14.77
C ASN A 48 -9.15 17.62 13.25
N LYS A 49 -10.29 18.19 12.83
CA LYS A 49 -10.71 18.23 11.42
C LYS A 49 -9.61 18.74 10.49
N GLU A 50 -8.95 19.83 10.87
CA GLU A 50 -7.86 20.43 10.08
C GLU A 50 -6.68 19.47 9.93
N ARG A 51 -6.29 18.77 10.99
CA ARG A 51 -5.23 17.75 10.94
C ARG A 51 -5.58 16.65 9.95
N TYR A 52 -6.79 16.09 10.01
CA TYR A 52 -7.23 15.04 9.08
C TYR A 52 -7.38 15.56 7.64
N ALA A 53 -7.87 16.79 7.47
CA ALA A 53 -7.97 17.43 6.16
C ALA A 53 -6.60 17.64 5.54
N ARG A 54 -5.62 18.16 6.30
CA ARG A 54 -4.24 18.32 5.87
C ARG A 54 -3.59 16.98 5.54
N TYR A 55 -3.77 15.97 6.39
CA TYR A 55 -3.27 14.62 6.12
C TYR A 55 -3.83 14.05 4.81
N SER A 56 -5.15 14.15 4.60
CA SER A 56 -5.80 13.72 3.36
C SER A 56 -5.32 14.50 2.15
N ALA A 57 -5.19 15.82 2.26
CA ALA A 57 -4.67 16.70 1.21
C ALA A 57 -3.23 16.32 0.81
N ASN A 58 -2.35 16.13 1.80
CA ASN A 58 -0.97 15.71 1.58
C ASN A 58 -0.91 14.34 0.91
N ARG A 59 -1.66 13.36 1.43
CA ARG A 59 -1.74 12.02 0.82
C ARG A 59 -2.22 12.09 -0.63
N ASN A 60 -3.26 12.87 -0.92
CA ASN A 60 -3.78 13.03 -2.28
C ASN A 60 -2.77 13.74 -3.20
N ALA A 61 -2.01 14.71 -2.68
CA ALA A 61 -0.94 15.36 -3.43
C ALA A 61 0.17 14.36 -3.78
N LEU A 62 0.60 13.53 -2.81
CA LEU A 62 1.57 12.46 -3.05
C LEU A 62 1.07 11.48 -4.12
N ILE A 63 -0.16 10.98 -4.01
CA ILE A 63 -0.76 10.07 -5.01
C ILE A 63 -0.74 10.69 -6.43
N LYS A 64 -0.94 12.01 -6.53
CA LYS A 64 -0.93 12.71 -7.82
C LYS A 64 0.48 12.94 -8.37
N ALA A 65 1.46 13.15 -7.50
CA ALA A 65 2.83 13.44 -7.90
C ALA A 65 3.67 12.18 -8.13
N LEU A 66 3.27 11.05 -7.54
CA LEU A 66 3.92 9.75 -7.72
C LEU A 66 3.46 9.03 -8.99
N PRO A 67 4.27 8.08 -9.49
CA PRO A 67 3.88 7.20 -10.60
C PRO A 67 2.51 6.53 -10.37
N ARG A 68 1.62 6.65 -11.37
CA ARG A 68 0.26 6.05 -11.35
C ARG A 68 -0.07 5.29 -12.63
N TYR A 69 0.93 4.68 -13.27
CA TYR A 69 0.77 4.06 -14.59
C TYR A 69 -0.27 2.93 -14.56
N ASP A 70 -1.43 3.22 -15.15
CA ASP A 70 -2.55 2.28 -15.35
C ASP A 70 -2.94 1.52 -14.07
N HIS A 71 -3.39 2.26 -13.04
CA HIS A 71 -3.89 1.69 -11.78
C HIS A 71 -4.81 0.50 -12.00
N ARG A 72 -5.79 0.61 -12.90
CA ARG A 72 -6.78 -0.45 -13.11
C ARG A 72 -6.10 -1.73 -13.59
N LYS A 73 -5.16 -1.62 -14.53
CA LYS A 73 -4.38 -2.76 -14.98
C LYS A 73 -3.41 -3.26 -13.91
N ALA A 74 -2.75 -2.37 -13.15
CA ALA A 74 -1.85 -2.77 -12.07
C ALA A 74 -2.58 -3.59 -10.99
N THR A 75 -3.72 -3.10 -10.51
CA THR A 75 -4.60 -3.82 -9.58
C THR A 75 -5.06 -5.13 -10.21
N PHE A 76 -5.60 -5.10 -11.43
CA PHE A 76 -6.12 -6.30 -12.09
C PHE A 76 -5.05 -7.38 -12.30
N ASP A 77 -3.88 -7.01 -12.81
CA ASP A 77 -2.75 -7.94 -13.04
C ASP A 77 -2.30 -8.56 -11.71
N SER A 78 -2.23 -7.77 -10.63
CA SER A 78 -1.85 -8.23 -9.30
C SER A 78 -2.89 -9.21 -8.73
N TYR A 79 -4.18 -8.86 -8.75
CA TYR A 79 -5.25 -9.76 -8.28
C TYR A 79 -5.30 -11.05 -9.08
N ARG A 80 -5.12 -10.97 -10.41
CA ARG A 80 -5.06 -12.16 -11.26
C ARG A 80 -3.88 -13.05 -10.89
N TYR A 81 -2.69 -12.48 -10.68
CA TYR A 81 -1.50 -13.25 -10.26
C TYR A 81 -1.74 -14.00 -8.95
N PHE A 82 -2.37 -13.36 -7.97
CA PHE A 82 -2.70 -13.98 -6.68
C PHE A 82 -4.05 -14.72 -6.67
N ASN A 83 -4.63 -15.04 -7.83
CA ASN A 83 -5.90 -15.77 -7.96
C ASN A 83 -7.05 -15.17 -7.12
N TYR A 84 -7.12 -13.84 -7.06
CA TYR A 84 -8.10 -13.07 -6.29
C TYR A 84 -8.12 -13.45 -4.80
N LYS A 85 -6.93 -13.64 -4.23
CA LYS A 85 -6.69 -13.96 -2.82
C LYS A 85 -5.63 -13.02 -2.25
N CYS A 86 -5.57 -12.95 -0.92
CA CYS A 86 -4.54 -12.23 -0.21
C CYS A 86 -3.16 -12.80 -0.55
N ALA A 87 -2.22 -11.93 -0.90
CA ALA A 87 -0.87 -12.29 -1.31
C ALA A 87 -0.08 -13.01 -0.19
N LEU A 88 -0.38 -12.71 1.08
CA LEU A 88 0.31 -13.29 2.23
C LEU A 88 -0.37 -14.56 2.77
N THR A 89 -1.71 -14.60 2.80
CA THR A 89 -2.47 -15.69 3.44
C THR A 89 -3.11 -16.65 2.45
N ASN A 90 -3.12 -16.36 1.15
CA ASN A 90 -3.81 -17.15 0.11
C ASN A 90 -5.27 -17.46 0.45
N THR A 91 -5.90 -16.59 1.25
CA THR A 91 -7.32 -16.67 1.60
C THR A 91 -8.11 -15.61 0.85
N ARG A 92 -9.40 -15.88 0.64
CA ARG A 92 -10.37 -14.88 0.18
C ARG A 92 -10.91 -14.11 1.38
N GLY A 93 -11.47 -12.95 1.12
CA GLY A 93 -12.10 -12.11 2.14
C GLY A 93 -12.26 -10.69 1.66
N ASP A 94 -12.28 -9.76 2.61
CA ASP A 94 -12.26 -8.32 2.37
C ASP A 94 -10.86 -7.90 1.89
N LEU A 95 -10.62 -8.05 0.58
CA LEU A 95 -9.35 -7.71 -0.06
C LEU A 95 -9.31 -6.23 -0.40
N VAL A 96 -8.14 -5.63 -0.18
CA VAL A 96 -7.84 -4.23 -0.51
C VAL A 96 -6.48 -4.13 -1.20
N ASP A 97 -6.30 -3.06 -1.96
CA ASP A 97 -5.03 -2.73 -2.61
C ASP A 97 -4.06 -2.17 -1.55
N ASP A 98 -3.00 -2.92 -1.24
CA ASP A 98 -1.89 -2.44 -0.42
C ASP A 98 -0.80 -1.85 -1.30
N HIS A 99 -0.25 -0.72 -0.85
CA HIS A 99 1.00 -0.17 -1.36
C HIS A 99 2.15 -0.77 -0.56
N PHE A 100 2.87 -1.73 -1.15
CA PHE A 100 3.93 -2.48 -0.45
C PHE A 100 4.96 -1.53 0.17
N ILE A 101 5.48 -0.61 -0.65
CA ILE A 101 6.12 0.63 -0.22
C ILE A 101 5.02 1.66 0.01
N ALA A 102 4.83 2.08 1.26
CA ALA A 102 3.76 2.99 1.62
C ALA A 102 3.90 4.35 0.93
N ILE A 103 2.81 4.89 0.37
CA ILE A 103 2.80 6.24 -0.23
C ILE A 103 3.32 7.33 0.73
N ALA A 104 3.16 7.13 2.04
CA ALA A 104 3.61 8.08 3.05
C ALA A 104 5.12 8.32 3.05
N THR A 105 5.93 7.39 2.51
CA THR A 105 7.37 7.59 2.33
C THR A 105 7.70 8.59 1.23
N GLY A 106 6.72 8.96 0.38
CA GLY A 106 6.99 9.72 -0.83
C GLY A 106 7.66 8.88 -1.92
N HIS A 107 7.61 7.55 -1.84
CA HIS A 107 8.16 6.64 -2.85
C HIS A 107 7.12 5.66 -3.43
N GLY A 108 7.54 4.96 -4.48
CA GLY A 108 6.77 3.93 -5.17
C GLY A 108 5.67 4.53 -6.05
N GLY A 109 4.50 4.73 -5.45
CA GLY A 109 3.28 5.11 -6.17
C GLY A 109 2.36 3.93 -6.45
N THR A 110 1.35 4.15 -7.30
CA THR A 110 0.36 3.13 -7.64
C THR A 110 0.72 2.47 -8.97
N ILE A 111 1.62 1.51 -8.90
CA ILE A 111 2.20 0.78 -10.04
C ILE A 111 2.20 -0.72 -9.76
N ARG A 112 2.32 -1.55 -10.81
CA ARG A 112 2.27 -3.02 -10.70
C ARG A 112 3.32 -3.58 -9.72
N GLY A 113 4.52 -3.00 -9.69
CA GLY A 113 5.60 -3.37 -8.76
C GLY A 113 5.45 -2.84 -7.34
N ASN A 114 4.31 -2.26 -6.98
CA ASN A 114 4.03 -1.74 -5.64
C ASN A 114 2.60 -2.04 -5.13
N ILE A 115 1.73 -2.68 -5.92
CA ILE A 115 0.34 -2.98 -5.55
C ILE A 115 0.14 -4.47 -5.37
N ILE A 116 -0.38 -4.87 -4.20
CA ILE A 116 -0.69 -6.27 -3.88
C ILE A 116 -2.07 -6.39 -3.20
N PRO A 117 -2.83 -7.47 -3.45
CA PRO A 117 -4.06 -7.73 -2.71
C PRO A 117 -3.75 -8.23 -1.30
N LEU A 118 -4.21 -7.53 -0.27
CA LEU A 118 -4.13 -7.99 1.12
C LEU A 118 -5.51 -8.02 1.76
N LEU A 119 -5.69 -8.86 2.78
CA LEU A 119 -6.85 -8.73 3.67
C LEU A 119 -6.81 -7.35 4.36
N SER A 120 -7.96 -6.70 4.50
CA SER A 120 -8.08 -5.37 5.11
C SER A 120 -7.47 -5.28 6.51
N ALA A 121 -7.63 -6.33 7.33
CA ALA A 121 -7.02 -6.42 8.66
C ALA A 121 -5.48 -6.43 8.63
N ILE A 122 -4.88 -7.10 7.64
CA ILE A 122 -3.43 -7.15 7.45
C ILE A 122 -2.92 -5.80 6.94
N ASN A 123 -3.57 -5.26 5.91
CA ASN A 123 -3.25 -3.94 5.37
C ASN A 123 -3.32 -2.85 6.47
N PHE A 124 -4.37 -2.88 7.30
CA PHE A 124 -4.51 -1.96 8.43
C PHE A 124 -3.40 -2.14 9.48
N SER A 125 -2.98 -3.38 9.74
CA SER A 125 -1.88 -3.65 10.67
C SER A 125 -0.52 -3.26 10.13
N LYS A 126 -0.30 -3.30 8.81
CA LYS A 126 0.92 -2.82 8.15
C LYS A 126 0.96 -1.30 8.13
N ASN A 127 -0.13 -0.66 7.73
CA ASN A 127 -0.23 0.79 7.57
C ASN A 127 0.96 1.33 6.73
N ASP A 128 1.77 2.20 7.32
CA ASP A 128 2.95 2.85 6.76
C ASP A 128 4.27 2.26 7.27
N ALA A 129 4.24 1.13 7.97
CA ALA A 129 5.45 0.46 8.43
C ALA A 129 6.29 -0.06 7.25
N ASP A 130 7.60 -0.16 7.47
CA ASP A 130 8.50 -0.91 6.60
C ASP A 130 8.01 -2.36 6.48
N PRO A 131 7.75 -2.89 5.27
CA PRO A 131 7.10 -4.18 5.10
C PRO A 131 7.95 -5.36 5.59
N PHE A 132 9.29 -5.27 5.49
CA PHE A 132 10.18 -6.32 6.00
C PHE A 132 10.17 -6.37 7.53
N THR A 133 10.36 -5.21 8.17
CA THR A 133 10.28 -5.07 9.64
C THR A 133 8.91 -5.47 10.17
N TRP A 134 7.85 -5.08 9.46
CA TRP A 134 6.48 -5.45 9.80
C TRP A 134 6.28 -6.96 9.75
N PHE A 135 6.76 -7.63 8.70
CA PHE A 135 6.64 -9.07 8.53
C PHE A 135 7.32 -9.81 9.70
N GLU A 136 8.57 -9.48 10.02
CA GLU A 136 9.30 -10.09 11.13
C GLU A 136 8.55 -9.95 12.46
N THR A 137 7.98 -8.77 12.69
CA THR A 137 7.26 -8.46 13.94
C THR A 137 5.90 -9.16 14.02
N ASN A 138 5.23 -9.39 12.90
CA ASN A 138 3.82 -9.78 12.87
C ASN A 138 3.54 -11.16 12.26
N ARG A 139 4.53 -11.85 11.68
CA ARG A 139 4.34 -13.15 11.02
C ARG A 139 3.71 -14.19 11.92
N GLN A 140 4.09 -14.26 13.19
CA GLN A 140 3.49 -15.19 14.16
C GLN A 140 2.04 -14.81 14.49
N ARG A 141 1.74 -13.51 14.61
CA ARG A 141 0.40 -13.01 14.95
C ARG A 141 -0.63 -13.31 13.86
N PHE A 142 -0.22 -13.27 12.60
CA PHE A 142 -1.08 -13.51 11.45
C PHE A 142 -0.87 -14.89 10.80
N GLU A 143 -0.07 -15.76 11.43
CA GLU A 143 0.27 -17.09 10.90
C GLU A 143 0.78 -17.03 9.45
N LEU A 144 1.67 -16.05 9.18
CA LEU A 144 2.23 -15.85 7.86
C LEU A 144 3.36 -16.84 7.60
N ASP A 145 3.34 -17.39 6.40
CA ASP A 145 4.29 -18.40 5.93
C ASP A 145 5.45 -17.75 5.17
N ASP A 146 6.68 -18.17 5.48
CA ASP A 146 7.91 -17.64 4.88
C ASP A 146 8.00 -17.93 3.39
N SER A 147 7.53 -19.09 2.93
CA SER A 147 7.58 -19.43 1.50
C SER A 147 6.69 -18.49 0.68
N ARG A 148 5.54 -18.08 1.23
CA ARG A 148 4.65 -17.10 0.60
C ARG A 148 5.18 -15.69 0.66
N TRP A 149 5.78 -15.30 1.78
CA TRP A 149 6.51 -14.04 1.86
C TRP A 149 7.57 -13.97 0.77
N ASN A 150 8.44 -14.98 0.68
CA ASN A 150 9.48 -15.03 -0.33
C ASN A 150 8.93 -15.00 -1.76
N ALA A 151 7.84 -15.73 -2.04
CA ALA A 151 7.17 -15.70 -3.35
C ALA A 151 6.59 -14.31 -3.69
N LEU A 152 6.05 -13.60 -2.70
CA LEU A 152 5.58 -12.22 -2.85
C LEU A 152 6.75 -11.28 -3.18
N ILE A 153 7.87 -11.39 -2.45
CA ILE A 153 9.05 -10.57 -2.70
C ILE A 153 9.64 -10.88 -4.08
N SER A 154 9.70 -12.15 -4.49
CA SER A 154 10.14 -12.54 -5.84
C SER A 154 9.25 -11.92 -6.92
N TYR A 155 7.94 -11.96 -6.74
CA TYR A 155 7.00 -11.32 -7.66
C TYR A 155 7.27 -9.81 -7.77
N LEU A 156 7.39 -9.11 -6.64
CA LEU A 156 7.62 -7.66 -6.65
C LEU A 156 8.99 -7.29 -7.22
N ALA A 157 10.03 -8.06 -6.93
CA ALA A 157 11.36 -7.89 -7.49
C ALA A 157 11.33 -8.01 -9.02
N ASP A 158 10.67 -9.05 -9.55
CA ASP A 158 10.46 -9.24 -11.00
C ASP A 158 9.72 -8.06 -11.63
N GLN A 159 8.64 -7.58 -11.00
CA GLN A 159 7.88 -6.42 -11.49
C GLN A 159 8.70 -5.12 -11.54
N ASN A 160 9.80 -5.05 -10.79
CA ASN A 160 10.72 -3.91 -10.78
C ASN A 160 12.02 -4.20 -11.54
N GLY A 161 12.18 -5.38 -12.15
CA GLY A 161 13.40 -5.77 -12.84
C GLY A 161 14.62 -5.85 -11.91
N LEU A 162 14.40 -6.25 -10.66
CA LEU A 162 15.42 -6.41 -9.62
C LEU A 162 15.56 -7.88 -9.21
N THR A 163 16.72 -8.23 -8.70
CA THR A 163 16.90 -9.43 -7.88
C THR A 163 16.22 -9.25 -6.52
N LEU A 164 16.09 -10.34 -5.75
CA LEU A 164 15.52 -10.28 -4.40
C LEU A 164 16.29 -9.33 -3.48
N ASP A 165 17.62 -9.43 -3.47
CA ASP A 165 18.48 -8.62 -2.61
C ASP A 165 18.43 -7.15 -3.01
N GLU A 166 18.46 -6.85 -4.32
CA GLU A 166 18.30 -5.50 -4.84
C GLU A 166 16.93 -4.92 -4.48
N TYR A 167 15.85 -5.72 -4.56
CA TYR A 167 14.52 -5.25 -4.21
C TYR A 167 14.41 -4.91 -2.73
N ARG A 168 15.02 -5.71 -1.86
CA ARG A 168 15.10 -5.39 -0.43
C ARG A 168 15.87 -4.10 -0.19
N GLN A 169 17.05 -3.95 -0.78
CA GLN A 169 17.85 -2.71 -0.68
C GLN A 169 17.10 -1.49 -1.20
N PHE A 170 16.33 -1.63 -2.28
CA PHE A 170 15.48 -0.57 -2.83
C PHE A 170 14.38 -0.16 -1.86
N VAL A 171 13.70 -1.12 -1.23
CA VAL A 171 12.65 -0.85 -0.24
C VAL A 171 13.25 -0.17 0.99
N ASP A 172 14.33 -0.71 1.55
CA ASP A 172 15.04 -0.13 2.70
C ASP A 172 15.47 1.31 2.40
N TRP A 173 15.98 1.57 1.19
CA TRP A 173 16.35 2.92 0.75
C TRP A 173 15.14 3.86 0.70
N CYS A 174 13.98 3.42 0.23
CA CYS A 174 12.76 4.25 0.19
C CYS A 174 12.31 4.67 1.61
N TYR A 175 12.48 3.80 2.60
CA TYR A 175 12.13 4.11 3.99
C TYR A 175 13.19 4.99 4.68
N ALA A 176 14.46 4.85 4.30
CA ALA A 176 15.56 5.67 4.79
C ALA A 176 15.64 7.08 4.16
N ASN A 177 15.09 7.26 2.95
CA ASN A 177 15.23 8.50 2.16
C ASN A 177 13.88 9.17 1.86
N GLN A 178 12.98 9.23 2.85
CA GLN A 178 11.62 9.74 2.65
C GLN A 178 11.58 11.12 1.99
N ARG A 179 10.61 11.32 1.11
CA ARG A 179 10.46 12.54 0.31
C ARG A 179 9.18 13.28 0.64
N SER A 180 9.30 14.60 0.74
CA SER A 180 8.15 15.50 0.78
C SER A 180 7.52 15.66 -0.61
N ILE A 181 6.36 16.30 -0.68
CA ILE A 181 5.72 16.63 -1.95
C ILE A 181 6.59 17.58 -2.80
N ASP A 182 7.34 18.47 -2.17
CA ASP A 182 8.16 19.45 -2.86
C ASP A 182 9.44 18.79 -3.41
N ASP A 183 10.01 17.83 -2.69
CA ASP A 183 11.12 17.00 -3.20
C ASP A 183 10.68 16.23 -4.46
N ILE A 184 9.49 15.60 -4.42
CA ILE A 184 8.96 14.87 -5.59
C ILE A 184 8.73 15.81 -6.78
N ARG A 185 8.28 17.05 -6.54
CA ARG A 185 8.08 18.05 -7.59
C ARG A 185 9.40 18.50 -8.19
N ALA A 186 10.39 18.79 -7.35
CA ALA A 186 11.72 19.18 -7.78
C ALA A 186 12.39 18.06 -8.61
N ASP A 187 12.25 16.80 -8.17
CA ASP A 187 12.68 15.63 -8.93
C ASP A 187 11.99 15.58 -10.30
N ASN A 188 10.66 15.68 -10.33
CA ASN A 188 9.90 15.62 -11.57
C ASN A 188 10.26 16.77 -12.54
N GLU A 189 10.51 17.96 -12.01
CA GLU A 189 10.97 19.11 -12.80
C GLU A 189 12.38 18.90 -13.36
N ARG A 190 13.32 18.45 -12.51
CA ARG A 190 14.70 18.11 -12.90
C ARG A 190 14.74 17.11 -14.06
N TYR A 191 13.88 16.10 -14.03
CA TYR A 191 13.83 15.04 -15.03
C TYR A 191 12.94 15.37 -16.24
N GLY A 192 12.02 16.34 -16.11
CA GLY A 192 11.04 16.68 -17.15
C GLY A 192 9.90 15.66 -17.31
N TYR A 193 9.76 14.72 -16.37
CA TYR A 193 8.67 13.73 -16.32
C TYR A 193 8.47 13.22 -14.89
N VAL A 194 7.41 12.43 -14.65
CA VAL A 194 7.19 11.79 -13.35
C VAL A 194 8.21 10.67 -13.18
N VAL A 195 9.31 10.97 -12.48
CA VAL A 195 10.43 10.04 -12.27
C VAL A 195 10.05 8.98 -11.23
N SER A 196 10.44 7.74 -11.48
CA SER A 196 10.18 6.64 -10.54
C SER A 196 11.17 6.63 -9.39
N SER A 197 10.75 6.16 -8.21
CA SER A 197 11.68 5.96 -7.09
C SER A 197 12.81 4.99 -7.42
N LEU A 198 12.56 4.05 -8.32
CA LEU A 198 13.56 3.09 -8.78
C LEU A 198 14.68 3.77 -9.58
N GLU A 199 14.33 4.73 -10.44
CA GLU A 199 15.32 5.52 -11.19
C GLU A 199 16.20 6.34 -10.25
N LEU A 200 15.59 7.00 -9.26
CA LEU A 200 16.32 7.78 -8.25
C LEU A 200 17.25 6.91 -7.39
N TRP A 201 16.79 5.73 -6.96
CA TRP A 201 17.61 4.79 -6.21
C TRP A 201 18.82 4.31 -7.01
N ARG A 202 18.63 3.98 -8.30
CA ARG A 202 19.72 3.57 -9.19
C ARG A 202 20.73 4.70 -9.42
N GLU A 203 20.25 5.94 -9.60
CA GLU A 203 21.13 7.12 -9.67
C GLU A 203 21.97 7.24 -8.39
N ALA A 204 21.33 7.16 -7.23
CA ALA A 204 21.99 7.31 -5.92
C ALA A 204 23.01 6.20 -5.62
N THR A 205 22.84 5.01 -6.20
CA THR A 205 23.68 3.83 -5.94
C THR A 205 24.69 3.54 -7.05
N GLY A 206 24.64 4.28 -8.17
CA GLY A 206 25.49 4.03 -9.34
C GLY A 206 25.19 2.72 -10.07
N MET A 207 24.02 2.11 -9.84
CA MET A 207 23.63 0.85 -10.49
C MET A 207 23.42 1.05 -12.00
N SER A 208 24.20 0.34 -12.81
CA SER A 208 24.25 0.52 -14.27
C SER A 208 22.95 0.09 -14.98
N PHE A 209 22.69 0.74 -16.11
CA PHE A 209 21.67 0.36 -17.09
C PHE A 209 22.20 -0.84 -17.90
N PRO A 210 21.44 -1.95 -17.98
CA PRO A 210 20.31 -1.95 -18.88
C PRO A 210 19.00 -2.29 -18.18
N LEU A 211 17.92 -1.63 -18.62
CA LEU A 211 16.58 -1.99 -18.19
C LEU A 211 16.27 -3.43 -18.62
N ARG A 212 15.88 -4.29 -17.67
CA ARG A 212 15.01 -5.43 -18.01
C ARG A 212 13.60 -4.97 -18.40
N ILE A 213 13.19 -3.74 -18.03
CA ILE A 213 11.87 -3.15 -18.29
C ILE A 213 11.99 -1.67 -18.70
N ASP A 214 11.64 -1.32 -19.94
CA ASP A 214 11.60 0.08 -20.42
C ASP A 214 10.32 0.82 -19.98
N PHE A 215 10.43 1.64 -18.92
CA PHE A 215 9.33 2.44 -18.41
C PHE A 215 8.95 3.64 -19.30
N ARG A 216 9.81 4.04 -20.27
CA ARG A 216 9.60 5.21 -21.14
C ARG A 216 8.58 4.93 -22.26
N GLN A 217 8.37 3.67 -22.62
CA GLN A 217 7.54 3.30 -23.78
C GLN A 217 6.02 3.46 -23.61
N LYS A 218 5.50 3.67 -22.39
CA LYS A 218 4.03 3.72 -22.17
C LYS A 218 3.33 4.98 -22.69
N ARG A 219 4.05 6.01 -23.16
CA ARG A 219 3.43 7.23 -23.74
C ARG A 219 3.26 7.23 -25.26
N ARG A 220 3.97 6.38 -26.01
CA ARG A 220 3.93 6.42 -27.49
C ARG A 220 2.64 5.85 -28.09
N ASN A 221 2.00 4.88 -27.44
CA ASN A 221 0.87 4.14 -28.04
C ASN A 221 -0.51 4.84 -27.98
N ALA A 222 -0.61 6.05 -27.43
CA ALA A 222 -1.87 6.81 -27.41
C ALA A 222 -2.05 7.77 -28.61
N ARG A 223 -0.99 8.05 -29.38
CA ARG A 223 -1.06 8.87 -30.59
C ARG A 223 -1.23 8.06 -31.89
N ASP A 224 -0.70 6.83 -31.96
CA ASP A 224 -0.74 6.03 -33.20
C ASP A 224 -2.10 5.42 -33.55
N ARG A 225 -3.04 5.32 -32.61
CA ARG A 225 -4.37 4.76 -32.90
C ARG A 225 -5.30 5.72 -33.66
N ARG A 226 -4.89 6.96 -33.93
CA ARG A 226 -5.68 7.94 -34.70
C ARG A 226 -5.42 7.94 -36.21
N ASN A 227 -4.40 7.21 -36.69
CA ASN A 227 -4.02 7.22 -38.12
C ASN A 227 -4.30 5.90 -38.87
N HIS A 228 -5.18 5.03 -38.36
CA HIS A 228 -5.51 3.75 -39.02
C HIS A 228 -6.99 3.58 -39.37
N PHE A 229 -7.76 4.67 -39.37
CA PHE A 229 -9.18 4.67 -39.76
C PHE A 229 -9.46 5.74 -40.84
N VAL A 230 -8.62 5.78 -41.88
CA VAL A 230 -8.96 6.48 -43.13
C VAL A 230 -8.44 5.60 -44.27
N GLY A 231 -9.36 5.02 -45.06
CA GLY A 231 -9.00 4.44 -46.36
C GLY A 231 -9.51 3.03 -46.65
N ILE A 232 -10.83 2.78 -46.55
CA ILE A 232 -11.47 1.79 -47.43
C ILE A 232 -12.96 2.14 -47.62
N HIS A 233 -13.26 2.94 -48.64
CA HIS A 233 -14.55 2.93 -49.35
C HIS A 233 -14.40 3.70 -50.67
N GLU A 234 -14.10 2.99 -51.75
CA GLU A 234 -14.51 3.33 -53.11
C GLU A 234 -14.26 2.09 -53.98
N MET A 235 -15.34 1.35 -54.27
CA MET A 235 -15.48 0.44 -55.42
C MET A 235 -16.91 -0.12 -55.38
N VAL A 236 -17.86 0.64 -55.95
CA VAL A 236 -19.01 0.16 -56.74
C VAL A 236 -19.31 1.21 -57.80
#